data_AF-A0A8J8KHY6-F1
#
_entry.id   AF-A0A8J8KHY6-F1
#
_cell.length_a   1.000
_cell.length_b   1.000
_cell.length_c   1.000
_cell.angle_alpha   90.00
_cell.angle_beta   90.00
_cell.angle_gamma   90.00
#
_symmetry.space_group_name_H-M   'P 1'
#
loop_
_entity.id
_entity.type
_entity.pdbx_description
1 polymer ?
#
loop_
_entity_poly.entity_id
_entity_poly.type
_entity_poly.pdbx_seq_one_letter_code
_entity_poly.pdbx_strand_id
1 'polypeptide(L)'
;NFNEPDGYMDHFQIVHAGGDQADGDPQQGEDAIWSHRWYAYTNLAGSQGPAGNLLGGTQIGTSGLWIGDYTIQPENGGRSVFFHEFGHDLGLPDDYNITYGGDNNNEHWTLMAQSRLGAKGEQFIGDRAGDLGAWNKLQLGWLDYETLVAGAGVGGNRTLTLGPQEYNSTKAQALVVVLPKKEVVTALGAPAAGANQWWSGSGDDYAATLARQVTLPAGSASLSFQARYDIEDCGADACDYAYVEVDDGTGWKAIPGSIAKAAEGNGIDGTQAAWTAATFDLSAYAGKTVSLRIRYATDGAVAGNDPAVPNGIFVDEVAITANGSAIFSDGAENGANGWTAAGFSAVGTSISAFYDNYYIAGHRSYVSYDKYLKTGPYYFGYLNTAPDKVDHYAYQQGLLISYWDTSYADNDTFAHPGSGRNLYIDAHPVPLYNLNGVPWRSRVQVYDAPFSLTRADSFTLHINGVANHIRGQAAQPLFDDTKTYWYAELPNHGVILPAAGVKIRVLDESGTSIKIRVTS
;
A
#
# COMPACT_ATOMS: atom_id res chain seq x y z
N ASN A 1 1.97 -28.26 -2.97
CA ASN A 1 0.92 -28.53 -1.95
C ASN A 1 1.39 -27.84 -0.68
N PHE A 2 0.60 -26.94 -0.08
CA PHE A 2 1.09 -26.12 1.05
C PHE A 2 1.58 -26.96 2.25
N ASN A 3 0.94 -28.10 2.52
CA ASN A 3 1.28 -28.96 3.65
C ASN A 3 2.39 -29.98 3.33
N GLU A 4 3.39 -29.59 2.54
CA GLU A 4 4.56 -30.42 2.23
C GLU A 4 5.85 -29.63 2.44
N PRO A 5 6.95 -30.26 2.88
CA PRO A 5 8.21 -29.55 3.08
C PRO A 5 8.73 -28.97 1.77
N ASP A 6 9.09 -27.69 1.78
CA ASP A 6 9.69 -26.99 0.65
C ASP A 6 11.24 -26.87 0.78
N GLY A 7 11.78 -27.36 1.90
CA GLY A 7 13.19 -27.41 2.25
C GLY A 7 13.72 -26.18 3.00
N TYR A 8 12.91 -25.13 3.14
CA TYR A 8 13.19 -24.01 4.01
C TYR A 8 12.61 -24.24 5.41
N MET A 9 13.14 -23.55 6.42
CA MET A 9 12.49 -23.47 7.72
C MET A 9 11.29 -22.53 7.64
N ASP A 10 10.11 -23.00 8.05
CA ASP A 10 8.85 -22.26 7.94
C ASP A 10 8.91 -20.87 8.60
N HIS A 11 9.50 -20.80 9.81
CA HIS A 11 9.62 -19.58 10.60
C HIS A 11 10.98 -19.52 11.30
N PHE A 12 11.76 -18.47 11.03
CA PHE A 12 13.07 -18.28 11.64
C PHE A 12 13.22 -16.88 12.26
N GLN A 13 13.41 -16.84 13.57
CA GLN A 13 13.59 -15.61 14.32
C GLN A 13 14.95 -15.61 15.02
N ILE A 14 15.69 -14.53 14.85
CA ILE A 14 17.01 -14.30 15.44
C ILE A 14 16.84 -13.32 16.60
N VAL A 15 17.43 -13.68 17.75
CA VAL A 15 17.60 -12.75 18.87
C VAL A 15 19.09 -12.44 18.99
N HIS A 16 19.50 -11.20 18.74
CA HIS A 16 20.90 -10.78 18.86
C HIS A 16 21.18 -10.18 20.24
N ALA A 17 22.42 -10.29 20.71
CA ALA A 17 22.83 -9.67 21.97
C ALA A 17 22.82 -8.13 21.87
N GLY A 18 22.50 -7.45 22.97
CA GLY A 18 22.42 -5.99 23.03
C GLY A 18 21.05 -5.42 22.64
N GLY A 19 20.96 -4.10 22.54
CA GLY A 19 19.76 -3.38 22.12
C GLY A 19 19.70 -3.04 20.64
N ASP A 20 18.56 -2.52 20.23
CA ASP A 20 18.28 -2.10 18.85
C ASP A 20 18.99 -0.80 18.50
N GLN A 21 19.51 -0.70 17.27
CA GLN A 21 19.93 0.59 16.71
C GLN A 21 18.75 1.58 16.66
N ALA A 22 17.53 1.10 16.35
CA ALA A 22 16.33 1.93 16.21
C ALA A 22 15.91 2.62 17.51
N ASP A 23 16.18 1.98 18.65
CA ASP A 23 15.93 2.53 19.99
C ASP A 23 17.18 3.24 20.57
N GLY A 24 18.25 3.38 19.78
CA GLY A 24 19.48 4.08 20.15
C GLY A 24 20.29 3.35 21.21
N ASP A 25 20.69 2.09 20.95
CA ASP A 25 21.43 1.27 21.92
C ASP A 25 22.59 2.04 22.60
N PRO A 26 22.61 2.13 23.94
CA PRO A 26 23.56 2.99 24.65
C PRO A 26 24.99 2.43 24.69
N GLN A 27 25.21 1.17 24.29
CA GLN A 27 26.52 0.51 24.35
C GLN A 27 27.20 0.42 22.99
N GLN A 28 26.46 0.00 21.96
CA GLN A 28 26.91 -0.19 20.60
C GLN A 28 26.56 0.99 19.68
N GLY A 29 25.56 1.81 20.04
CA GLY A 29 25.17 2.97 19.25
C GLY A 29 24.83 2.60 17.82
N GLU A 30 25.46 3.30 16.86
CA GLU A 30 25.26 3.04 15.42
C GLU A 30 25.83 1.70 14.94
N ASP A 31 26.68 1.03 15.73
CA ASP A 31 27.19 -0.32 15.42
C ASP A 31 26.19 -1.43 15.79
N ALA A 32 25.10 -1.11 16.50
CA ALA A 32 24.02 -2.06 16.78
C ALA A 32 23.27 -2.44 15.49
N ILE A 33 22.64 -3.61 15.49
CA ILE A 33 21.75 -4.02 14.40
C ILE A 33 20.43 -3.26 14.54
N TRP A 34 19.93 -2.71 13.43
CA TRP A 34 18.55 -2.25 13.34
C TRP A 34 17.63 -3.46 13.16
N SER A 35 16.65 -3.66 14.05
CA SER A 35 15.68 -4.74 13.92
C SER A 35 14.92 -4.71 12.60
N HIS A 36 14.80 -5.86 11.93
CA HIS A 36 14.09 -5.94 10.65
C HIS A 36 13.65 -7.37 10.34
N ARG A 37 12.84 -7.48 9.29
CA ARG A 37 12.57 -8.71 8.54
C ARG A 37 13.21 -8.61 7.17
N TRP A 38 13.79 -9.71 6.68
CA TRP A 38 14.33 -9.78 5.32
C TRP A 38 14.39 -11.22 4.81
N TYR A 39 14.75 -11.40 3.55
CA TYR A 39 15.01 -12.70 2.95
C TYR A 39 16.50 -12.84 2.59
N ALA A 40 17.17 -13.85 3.13
CA ALA A 40 18.60 -14.05 2.94
C ALA A 40 18.93 -14.35 1.46
N TYR A 41 19.88 -13.62 0.89
CA TYR A 41 20.44 -13.89 -0.46
C TYR A 41 19.38 -14.03 -1.58
N THR A 42 18.37 -13.16 -1.60
CA THR A 42 17.34 -13.11 -2.67
C THR A 42 17.93 -13.01 -4.07
N ASN A 43 19.08 -12.37 -4.21
CA ASN A 43 19.83 -12.25 -5.47
C ASN A 43 20.31 -13.59 -6.06
N LEU A 44 20.19 -14.71 -5.32
CA LEU A 44 20.53 -16.05 -5.77
C LEU A 44 19.31 -16.89 -6.14
N ALA A 45 18.10 -16.31 -6.10
CA ALA A 45 16.89 -16.97 -6.59
C ALA A 45 17.08 -17.49 -8.03
N GLY A 46 16.53 -18.67 -8.31
CA GLY A 46 16.72 -19.43 -9.54
C GLY A 46 18.03 -20.23 -9.63
N SER A 47 19.00 -19.98 -8.73
CA SER A 47 20.34 -20.61 -8.79
C SER A 47 20.74 -21.36 -7.51
N GLN A 48 20.26 -20.94 -6.35
CA GLN A 48 20.55 -21.57 -5.05
C GLN A 48 19.27 -21.75 -4.23
N GLY A 49 19.28 -22.74 -3.33
CA GLY A 49 18.16 -23.12 -2.47
C GLY A 49 18.02 -24.64 -2.34
N PRO A 50 16.98 -25.11 -1.62
CA PRO A 50 16.56 -26.50 -1.62
C PRO A 50 16.31 -27.06 -3.02
N ALA A 51 16.52 -28.36 -3.17
CA ALA A 51 16.27 -29.05 -4.44
C ALA A 51 14.79 -28.90 -4.85
N GLY A 52 14.55 -28.31 -6.03
CA GLY A 52 13.20 -28.08 -6.56
C GLY A 52 12.54 -26.78 -6.08
N ASN A 53 13.20 -26.00 -5.22
CA ASN A 53 12.70 -24.73 -4.71
C ASN A 53 13.87 -23.73 -4.53
N LEU A 54 14.39 -23.20 -5.64
CA LEU A 54 15.60 -22.34 -5.63
C LEU A 54 15.22 -20.87 -5.43
N LEU A 55 14.89 -20.47 -4.20
CA LEU A 55 14.51 -19.08 -3.88
C LEU A 55 15.67 -18.25 -3.29
N GLY A 56 16.90 -18.75 -3.33
CA GLY A 56 18.04 -18.17 -2.62
C GLY A 56 18.17 -18.74 -1.20
N GLY A 57 18.55 -17.90 -0.23
CA GLY A 57 18.73 -18.32 1.16
C GLY A 57 20.12 -18.90 1.46
N THR A 58 20.26 -19.44 2.66
CA THR A 58 21.49 -20.11 3.12
C THR A 58 21.19 -21.43 3.81
N GLN A 59 22.02 -22.44 3.55
CA GLN A 59 21.88 -23.74 4.20
C GLN A 59 22.44 -23.70 5.63
N ILE A 60 21.74 -24.33 6.57
CA ILE A 60 22.21 -24.49 7.94
C ILE A 60 23.31 -25.56 7.95
N GLY A 61 24.56 -25.12 7.83
CA GLY A 61 25.73 -26.00 7.77
C GLY A 61 25.60 -26.99 6.61
N THR A 62 25.54 -28.29 6.93
CA THR A 62 25.36 -29.38 5.95
C THR A 62 24.06 -30.15 6.16
N SER A 63 23.10 -29.56 6.87
CA SER A 63 21.90 -30.27 7.37
C SER A 63 20.88 -30.65 6.28
N GLY A 64 20.90 -30.00 5.12
CA GLY A 64 19.81 -30.09 4.14
C GLY A 64 18.71 -29.04 4.33
N LEU A 65 18.64 -28.38 5.49
CA LEU A 65 17.64 -27.33 5.79
C LEU A 65 18.17 -25.94 5.43
N TRP A 66 17.30 -25.11 4.87
CA TRP A 66 17.64 -23.77 4.42
C TRP A 66 16.89 -22.70 5.23
N ILE A 67 17.49 -21.52 5.33
CA ILE A 67 16.86 -20.30 5.84
C ILE A 67 16.73 -19.35 4.66
N GLY A 68 15.50 -18.93 4.38
CA GLY A 68 15.17 -17.91 3.40
C GLY A 68 14.75 -16.65 4.13
N ASP A 69 13.48 -16.59 4.50
CA ASP A 69 12.92 -15.51 5.33
C ASP A 69 13.47 -15.57 6.76
N TYR A 70 13.75 -14.41 7.34
CA TYR A 70 14.12 -14.28 8.74
C TYR A 70 13.66 -12.95 9.32
N THR A 71 13.44 -12.97 10.63
CA THR A 71 13.26 -11.76 11.45
C THR A 71 14.41 -11.66 12.45
N ILE A 72 14.88 -10.45 12.76
CA ILE A 72 15.96 -10.23 13.72
C ILE A 72 15.59 -9.12 14.69
N GLN A 73 15.68 -9.44 15.98
CA GLN A 73 15.25 -8.58 17.09
C GLN A 73 16.30 -8.58 18.22
N PRO A 74 16.39 -7.53 19.05
CA PRO A 74 17.38 -7.43 20.11
C PRO A 74 17.00 -8.28 21.33
N GLU A 75 18.01 -8.59 22.15
CA GLU A 75 17.88 -9.33 23.42
C GLU A 75 16.92 -8.65 24.40
N ASN A 76 16.89 -7.32 24.38
CA ASN A 76 16.02 -6.50 25.23
C ASN A 76 14.71 -6.06 24.54
N GLY A 77 14.38 -6.65 23.39
CA GLY A 77 13.19 -6.31 22.61
C GLY A 77 11.90 -6.67 23.34
N GLY A 78 10.91 -5.78 23.28
CA GLY A 78 9.57 -6.05 23.81
C GLY A 78 8.93 -7.24 23.10
N ARG A 79 8.22 -8.10 23.84
CA ARG A 79 7.53 -9.28 23.28
C ARG A 79 6.57 -8.94 22.13
N SER A 80 5.98 -7.75 22.15
CA SER A 80 5.07 -7.29 21.10
C SER A 80 5.73 -7.24 19.73
N VAL A 81 7.04 -7.00 19.67
CA VAL A 81 7.78 -6.94 18.42
C VAL A 81 7.82 -8.33 17.78
N PHE A 82 8.13 -9.38 18.55
CA PHE A 82 8.05 -10.76 18.04
C PHE A 82 6.66 -11.14 17.52
N PHE A 83 5.59 -10.67 18.18
CA PHE A 83 4.23 -10.92 17.72
C PHE A 83 3.91 -10.17 16.41
N HIS A 84 4.40 -8.94 16.29
CA HIS A 84 4.26 -8.12 15.09
C HIS A 84 5.00 -8.75 13.90
N GLU A 85 6.27 -9.11 14.09
CA GLU A 85 7.08 -9.78 13.06
C GLU A 85 6.48 -11.11 12.63
N PHE A 86 5.97 -11.90 13.59
CA PHE A 86 5.26 -13.14 13.25
C PHE A 86 3.97 -12.87 12.46
N GLY A 87 3.36 -11.69 12.60
CA GLY A 87 2.26 -11.25 11.72
C GLY A 87 2.69 -11.15 10.26
N HIS A 88 3.90 -10.67 9.99
CA HIS A 88 4.46 -10.62 8.63
C HIS A 88 4.73 -12.01 8.06
N ASP A 89 5.26 -12.94 8.86
CA ASP A 89 5.42 -14.35 8.46
C ASP A 89 4.08 -14.97 8.03
N LEU A 90 2.96 -14.54 8.61
CA LEU A 90 1.60 -14.97 8.26
C LEU A 90 1.02 -14.22 7.05
N GLY A 91 1.78 -13.30 6.43
CA GLY A 91 1.39 -12.55 5.25
C GLY A 91 0.65 -11.24 5.54
N LEU A 92 0.66 -10.75 6.79
CA LEU A 92 0.10 -9.43 7.10
C LEU A 92 1.11 -8.32 6.76
N PRO A 93 0.66 -7.23 6.12
CA PRO A 93 1.48 -6.05 5.92
C PRO A 93 1.57 -5.17 7.18
N ASP A 94 2.53 -4.25 7.20
CA ASP A 94 2.51 -3.11 8.13
C ASP A 94 1.28 -2.24 7.90
N ASP A 95 0.65 -1.83 9.00
CA ASP A 95 -0.51 -0.94 9.01
C ASP A 95 -0.16 0.51 9.38
N TYR A 96 1.11 0.83 9.65
CA TYR A 96 1.63 2.20 9.83
C TYR A 96 2.23 2.78 8.53
N ASN A 97 2.70 4.03 8.55
CA ASN A 97 3.37 4.66 7.40
C ASN A 97 4.78 4.06 7.21
N ILE A 98 5.03 3.38 6.09
CA ILE A 98 6.29 2.66 5.86
C ILE A 98 7.38 3.49 5.18
N THR A 99 7.04 4.44 4.32
CA THR A 99 8.04 5.16 3.50
C THR A 99 8.65 6.33 4.25
N TYR A 100 7.79 7.13 4.87
CA TYR A 100 8.19 8.36 5.57
C TYR A 100 8.24 8.21 7.10
N GLY A 101 7.88 7.03 7.61
CA GLY A 101 7.69 6.78 9.03
C GLY A 101 6.56 7.62 9.63
N GLY A 102 6.55 7.79 10.97
CA GLY A 102 5.55 8.59 11.68
C GLY A 102 4.24 7.85 11.98
N ASP A 103 3.31 8.51 12.67
CA ASP A 103 2.01 7.92 12.99
C ASP A 103 0.98 8.10 11.89
N ASN A 104 0.01 7.18 11.87
CA ASN A 104 -1.23 7.33 11.13
C ASN A 104 -2.41 7.12 12.10
N ASN A 105 -3.56 6.69 11.58
CA ASN A 105 -4.77 6.43 12.37
C ASN A 105 -4.98 4.97 12.77
N ASN A 106 -4.01 4.09 12.50
CA ASN A 106 -4.06 2.70 12.92
C ASN A 106 -3.49 2.49 14.33
N GLU A 107 -2.26 2.97 14.57
CA GLU A 107 -1.66 3.10 15.91
C GLU A 107 -1.92 1.91 16.85
N HIS A 108 -2.35 2.14 18.09
CA HIS A 108 -2.56 1.05 19.04
C HIS A 108 -3.80 0.19 18.75
N TRP A 109 -4.59 0.51 17.73
CA TRP A 109 -5.78 -0.28 17.41
C TRP A 109 -5.48 -1.62 16.73
N THR A 110 -4.27 -1.82 16.22
CA THR A 110 -3.87 -3.11 15.65
C THR A 110 -2.42 -3.44 15.99
N LEU A 111 -2.15 -4.72 16.26
CA LEU A 111 -0.81 -5.26 16.43
C LEU A 111 0.12 -4.90 15.24
N MET A 112 -0.42 -4.80 14.03
CA MET A 112 0.35 -4.49 12.81
C MET A 112 0.67 -3.00 12.63
N ALA A 113 0.29 -2.15 13.61
CA ALA A 113 0.65 -0.74 13.64
C ALA A 113 1.56 -0.46 14.86
N GLN A 114 1.10 0.30 15.85
CA GLN A 114 1.87 0.51 17.07
C GLN A 114 1.67 -0.67 18.05
N SER A 115 2.52 -1.69 17.91
CA SER A 115 2.45 -2.94 18.66
C SER A 115 2.78 -2.80 20.15
N ARG A 116 3.58 -1.79 20.53
CA ARG A 116 4.16 -1.69 21.88
C ARG A 116 3.12 -1.18 22.89
N LEU A 117 2.60 -2.06 23.75
CA LEU A 117 1.73 -1.72 24.89
C LEU A 117 2.35 -2.20 26.22
N GLY A 118 1.74 -1.79 27.33
CA GLY A 118 2.13 -2.20 28.68
C GLY A 118 0.92 -2.43 29.61
N ALA A 119 1.08 -3.33 30.57
CA ALA A 119 0.13 -3.46 31.68
C ALA A 119 0.37 -2.36 32.72
N LYS A 120 -0.66 -2.06 33.52
CA LYS A 120 -0.53 -1.12 34.63
C LYS A 120 0.62 -1.52 35.57
N GLY A 121 1.60 -0.63 35.69
CA GLY A 121 2.75 -0.78 36.59
C GLY A 121 3.92 -1.56 35.99
N GLU A 122 3.82 -2.04 34.74
CA GLU A 122 4.99 -2.53 34.01
C GLU A 122 5.89 -1.34 33.65
N GLN A 123 7.20 -1.57 33.70
CA GLN A 123 8.21 -0.52 33.49
C GLN A 123 8.59 -0.36 32.01
N PHE A 124 8.45 -1.42 31.21
CA PHE A 124 8.87 -1.45 29.82
C PHE A 124 7.67 -1.39 28.87
N ILE A 125 7.79 -0.60 27.81
CA ILE A 125 6.84 -0.60 26.69
C ILE A 125 7.09 -1.83 25.80
N GLY A 126 6.03 -2.41 25.23
CA GLY A 126 6.15 -3.56 24.33
C GLY A 126 6.24 -4.91 25.03
N ASP A 127 6.23 -4.95 26.36
CA ASP A 127 6.04 -6.21 27.11
C ASP A 127 4.68 -6.84 26.82
N ARG A 128 3.69 -6.03 26.44
CA ARG A 128 2.34 -6.44 26.04
C ARG A 128 2.06 -5.93 24.63
N ALA A 129 1.11 -6.57 23.97
CA ALA A 129 0.63 -6.14 22.67
C ALA A 129 -0.89 -5.98 22.67
N GLY A 130 -1.37 -5.18 21.73
CA GLY A 130 -2.79 -5.11 21.39
C GLY A 130 -3.20 -6.31 20.55
N ASP A 131 -4.50 -6.48 20.35
CA ASP A 131 -5.00 -7.51 19.44
C ASP A 131 -4.78 -7.09 17.96
N LEU A 132 -4.88 -8.07 17.06
CA LEU A 132 -5.00 -7.82 15.63
C LEU A 132 -6.31 -7.06 15.35
N GLY A 133 -6.23 -6.12 14.40
CA GLY A 133 -7.41 -5.44 13.86
C GLY A 133 -8.38 -6.41 13.17
N ALA A 134 -9.64 -6.00 13.04
CA ALA A 134 -10.65 -6.82 12.37
C ALA A 134 -10.25 -7.14 10.92
N TRP A 135 -9.67 -6.16 10.20
CA TRP A 135 -9.15 -6.38 8.85
C TRP A 135 -8.03 -7.43 8.81
N ASN A 136 -7.07 -7.37 9.74
CA ASN A 136 -5.98 -8.34 9.78
C ASN A 136 -6.51 -9.76 10.05
N LYS A 137 -7.44 -9.92 11.01
CA LYS A 137 -8.09 -11.21 11.27
C LYS A 137 -8.89 -11.69 10.05
N LEU A 138 -9.51 -10.79 9.29
CA LEU A 138 -10.21 -11.13 8.06
C LEU A 138 -9.24 -11.70 7.01
N GLN A 139 -8.08 -11.07 6.80
CA GLN A 139 -7.06 -11.55 5.84
C GLN A 139 -6.53 -12.94 6.22
N LEU A 140 -6.35 -13.22 7.52
CA LEU A 140 -5.93 -14.53 8.02
C LEU A 140 -7.04 -15.59 8.02
N GLY A 141 -8.29 -15.22 7.71
CA GLY A 141 -9.46 -16.10 7.83
C GLY A 141 -9.83 -16.44 9.28
N TRP A 142 -9.41 -15.61 10.25
CA TRP A 142 -9.63 -15.82 11.69
C TRP A 142 -10.81 -15.03 12.25
N LEU A 143 -11.39 -14.10 11.47
CA LEU A 143 -12.53 -13.28 11.88
C LEU A 143 -13.84 -14.02 11.65
N ASP A 144 -14.71 -14.08 12.67
CA ASP A 144 -16.13 -14.40 12.51
C ASP A 144 -16.93 -13.11 12.25
N TYR A 145 -17.59 -13.00 11.10
CA TYR A 145 -18.23 -11.76 10.66
C TYR A 145 -19.55 -11.97 9.92
N GLU A 146 -20.40 -10.96 10.00
CA GLU A 146 -21.59 -10.82 9.16
C GLU A 146 -21.28 -9.95 7.94
N THR A 147 -21.97 -10.18 6.82
CA THR A 147 -21.84 -9.35 5.61
C THR A 147 -23.12 -8.59 5.30
N LEU A 148 -22.98 -7.37 4.81
CA LEU A 148 -24.08 -6.56 4.27
C LEU A 148 -23.63 -5.88 2.98
N VAL A 149 -24.44 -5.92 1.92
CA VAL A 149 -24.17 -5.19 0.67
C VAL A 149 -24.95 -3.89 0.67
N ALA A 150 -24.26 -2.76 0.58
CA ALA A 150 -24.88 -1.45 0.51
C ALA A 150 -25.73 -1.31 -0.76
N GLY A 151 -26.93 -0.72 -0.63
CA GLY A 151 -27.83 -0.46 -1.77
C GLY A 151 -28.56 -1.69 -2.36
N ALA A 152 -28.27 -2.92 -1.93
CA ALA A 152 -28.83 -4.15 -2.50
C ALA A 152 -30.32 -4.45 -2.16
N GLY A 153 -31.14 -3.44 -1.90
CA GLY A 153 -32.60 -3.58 -1.96
C GLY A 153 -33.32 -4.13 -0.72
N VAL A 154 -32.68 -4.24 0.45
CA VAL A 154 -33.44 -4.29 1.72
C VAL A 154 -33.59 -2.86 2.24
N GLY A 155 -34.57 -2.16 1.70
CA GLY A 155 -35.06 -0.92 2.30
C GLY A 155 -35.56 -1.21 3.71
N GLY A 156 -34.70 -0.97 4.71
CA GLY A 156 -35.07 -0.99 6.12
C GLY A 156 -34.02 -1.62 7.01
N ASN A 157 -33.13 -0.79 7.56
CA ASN A 157 -32.54 -0.96 8.88
C ASN A 157 -32.20 -2.42 9.28
N ARG A 158 -31.00 -2.94 8.97
CA ARG A 158 -30.56 -4.21 9.57
C ARG A 158 -30.12 -3.96 11.00
N THR A 159 -30.62 -4.74 11.95
CA THR A 159 -30.15 -4.71 13.34
C THR A 159 -29.43 -6.01 13.65
N LEU A 160 -28.24 -5.93 14.23
CA LEU A 160 -27.45 -7.08 14.64
C LEU A 160 -26.80 -6.84 16.01
N THR A 161 -26.40 -7.92 16.67
CA THR A 161 -25.65 -7.85 17.94
C THR A 161 -24.33 -8.56 17.74
N LEU A 162 -23.25 -7.79 17.81
CA LEU A 162 -21.89 -8.29 17.71
C LEU A 162 -21.37 -8.72 19.08
N GLY A 163 -20.52 -9.74 19.10
CA GLY A 163 -19.66 -10.11 20.21
C GLY A 163 -18.36 -9.30 20.21
N PRO A 164 -17.42 -9.61 21.12
CA PRO A 164 -16.12 -8.95 21.18
C PRO A 164 -15.24 -9.31 19.98
N GLN A 165 -14.45 -8.36 19.47
CA GLN A 165 -13.46 -8.60 18.42
C GLN A 165 -12.34 -9.54 18.90
N GLU A 166 -12.12 -9.63 20.21
CA GLU A 166 -10.90 -10.22 20.75
C GLU A 166 -10.93 -11.76 20.86
N TYR A 167 -12.13 -12.37 20.81
CA TYR A 167 -12.28 -13.82 20.83
C TYR A 167 -13.62 -14.28 20.24
N ASN A 168 -13.68 -15.52 19.76
CA ASN A 168 -14.90 -16.11 19.22
C ASN A 168 -15.96 -16.32 20.30
N SER A 169 -17.19 -15.94 19.97
CA SER A 169 -18.37 -16.16 20.79
C SER A 169 -19.49 -16.80 19.96
N THR A 170 -20.70 -16.93 20.48
CA THR A 170 -21.85 -17.34 19.66
C THR A 170 -22.38 -16.21 18.77
N LYS A 171 -21.81 -15.00 18.88
CA LYS A 171 -22.13 -13.82 18.08
C LYS A 171 -20.92 -13.48 17.22
N ALA A 172 -21.17 -13.06 15.98
CA ALA A 172 -20.15 -12.53 15.08
C ALA A 172 -19.37 -11.39 15.75
N GLN A 173 -18.08 -11.33 15.46
CA GLN A 173 -17.13 -10.35 16.02
C GLN A 173 -17.21 -9.00 15.29
N ALA A 174 -17.56 -9.03 14.01
CA ALA A 174 -17.61 -7.84 13.17
C ALA A 174 -18.74 -7.88 12.14
N LEU A 175 -19.00 -6.72 11.54
CA LEU A 175 -19.78 -6.57 10.32
C LEU A 175 -18.85 -6.06 9.21
N VAL A 176 -18.90 -6.70 8.04
CA VAL A 176 -18.30 -6.22 6.79
C VAL A 176 -19.39 -5.68 5.88
N VAL A 177 -19.33 -4.38 5.56
CA VAL A 177 -20.23 -3.72 4.62
C VAL A 177 -19.56 -3.61 3.26
N VAL A 178 -20.07 -4.31 2.26
CA VAL A 178 -19.62 -4.24 0.86
C VAL A 178 -20.23 -3.01 0.20
N LEU A 179 -19.39 -2.14 -0.35
CA LEU A 179 -19.80 -0.89 -0.99
C LEU A 179 -19.90 -1.05 -2.51
N PRO A 180 -20.59 -0.13 -3.23
CA PRO A 180 -20.43 -0.02 -4.67
C PRO A 180 -18.96 0.25 -5.01
N LYS A 181 -18.46 -0.35 -6.09
CA LYS A 181 -17.07 -0.19 -6.51
C LYS A 181 -16.68 1.28 -6.61
N LYS A 182 -15.54 1.62 -6.02
CA LYS A 182 -14.93 2.94 -6.11
C LYS A 182 -14.33 3.13 -7.49
N GLU A 183 -14.76 4.17 -8.19
CA GLU A 183 -14.07 4.63 -9.40
C GLU A 183 -12.84 5.44 -9.00
N VAL A 184 -11.68 5.07 -9.54
CA VAL A 184 -10.45 5.85 -9.47
C VAL A 184 -10.09 6.27 -10.88
N VAL A 185 -9.96 7.59 -11.05
CA VAL A 185 -9.60 8.20 -12.33
C VAL A 185 -8.13 8.59 -12.28
N THR A 186 -7.32 7.95 -13.13
CA THR A 186 -5.91 8.30 -13.30
C THR A 186 -5.78 9.25 -14.48
N ALA A 187 -5.31 10.46 -14.21
CA ALA A 187 -4.97 11.40 -15.27
C ALA A 187 -3.75 10.89 -16.03
N LEU A 188 -3.88 10.74 -17.35
CA LEU A 188 -2.79 10.31 -18.21
C LEU A 188 -2.13 11.49 -18.92
N GLY A 189 -2.82 12.62 -19.09
CA GLY A 189 -2.33 13.78 -19.85
C GLY A 189 -2.84 13.78 -21.29
N ALA A 190 -2.80 14.93 -21.96
CA ALA A 190 -3.39 15.07 -23.30
C ALA A 190 -2.59 14.33 -24.39
N PRO A 191 -3.28 13.70 -25.37
CA PRO A 191 -2.67 13.24 -26.62
C PRO A 191 -1.85 14.33 -27.31
N ALA A 192 -0.89 13.95 -28.15
CA ALA A 192 -0.12 14.91 -28.94
C ALA A 192 -0.99 15.56 -30.02
N ALA A 193 -1.92 14.78 -30.58
CA ALA A 193 -2.98 15.23 -31.46
C ALA A 193 -4.26 14.42 -31.22
N GLY A 194 -5.39 14.89 -31.74
CA GLY A 194 -6.65 14.14 -31.65
C GLY A 194 -7.20 14.00 -30.22
N ALA A 195 -7.89 12.89 -29.98
CA ALA A 195 -8.57 12.55 -28.73
C ALA A 195 -7.98 11.31 -28.04
N ASN A 196 -7.19 10.48 -28.74
CA ASN A 196 -6.60 9.26 -28.20
C ASN A 196 -5.08 9.22 -28.41
N GLN A 197 -4.40 8.41 -27.59
CA GLN A 197 -2.98 8.10 -27.67
C GLN A 197 -2.77 6.62 -27.31
N TRP A 198 -1.71 5.99 -27.80
CA TRP A 198 -1.33 4.65 -27.35
C TRP A 198 -0.61 4.77 -26.01
N TRP A 199 -0.99 3.96 -25.02
CA TRP A 199 -0.31 3.84 -23.74
C TRP A 199 0.05 2.39 -23.46
N SER A 200 1.26 2.15 -22.97
CA SER A 200 1.76 0.81 -22.65
C SER A 200 1.05 0.13 -21.49
N GLY A 201 0.36 0.89 -20.62
CA GLY A 201 0.09 0.43 -19.27
C GLY A 201 1.28 0.67 -18.35
N SER A 202 1.12 0.30 -17.08
CA SER A 202 2.15 0.34 -16.04
C SER A 202 1.94 -0.85 -15.09
N GLY A 203 3.02 -1.34 -14.48
CA GLY A 203 3.00 -2.37 -13.45
C GLY A 203 4.38 -2.99 -13.25
N ASP A 204 4.51 -3.80 -12.22
CA ASP A 204 5.75 -4.51 -11.88
C ASP A 204 5.71 -5.94 -12.49
N ASP A 205 6.87 -6.50 -12.82
CA ASP A 205 7.03 -7.75 -13.58
C ASP A 205 6.14 -7.77 -14.85
N TYR A 206 6.07 -6.63 -15.54
CA TYR A 206 5.10 -6.35 -16.59
C TYR A 206 5.74 -6.33 -17.98
N ALA A 207 4.97 -6.70 -19.00
CA ALA A 207 5.37 -6.57 -20.39
C ALA A 207 4.19 -6.21 -21.29
N ALA A 208 4.41 -5.25 -22.18
CA ALA A 208 3.45 -4.81 -23.18
C ALA A 208 4.11 -4.68 -24.55
N THR A 209 3.36 -4.97 -25.62
CA THR A 209 3.79 -4.80 -27.00
C THR A 209 2.69 -4.20 -27.87
N LEU A 210 3.07 -3.34 -28.81
CA LEU A 210 2.25 -2.86 -29.92
C LEU A 210 2.94 -3.23 -31.24
N ALA A 211 2.46 -4.26 -31.94
CA ALA A 211 3.16 -4.87 -33.07
C ALA A 211 2.36 -4.83 -34.38
N ARG A 212 3.03 -4.65 -35.54
CA ARG A 212 2.41 -4.82 -36.87
C ARG A 212 3.40 -5.39 -37.87
N GLN A 213 2.89 -5.99 -38.95
CA GLN A 213 3.69 -6.25 -40.14
C GLN A 213 3.73 -5.04 -41.08
N VAL A 214 4.90 -4.79 -41.65
CA VAL A 214 5.15 -3.68 -42.56
C VAL A 214 5.94 -4.17 -43.76
N THR A 215 5.46 -3.90 -44.97
CA THR A 215 6.22 -4.12 -46.20
C THR A 215 6.93 -2.81 -46.58
N LEU A 216 8.26 -2.82 -46.52
CA LEU A 216 9.08 -1.67 -46.83
C LEU A 216 9.51 -1.70 -48.30
N PRO A 217 9.26 -0.64 -49.08
CA PRO A 217 9.84 -0.49 -50.42
C PRO A 217 11.38 -0.51 -50.36
N ALA A 218 12.02 -0.75 -51.51
CA ALA A 218 13.46 -0.50 -51.63
C ALA A 218 13.75 1.01 -51.47
N GLY A 219 14.90 1.35 -50.90
CA GLY A 219 15.32 2.74 -50.66
C GLY A 219 15.34 3.11 -49.18
N SER A 220 15.14 4.39 -48.86
CA SER A 220 15.13 4.85 -47.47
C SER A 220 13.78 4.60 -46.81
N ALA A 221 13.80 4.21 -45.54
CA ALA A 221 12.58 4.04 -44.74
C ALA A 221 12.83 4.44 -43.28
N SER A 222 11.83 5.02 -42.62
CA SER A 222 11.90 5.38 -41.21
C SER A 222 10.55 5.23 -40.52
N LEU A 223 10.61 4.95 -39.22
CA LEU A 223 9.50 5.09 -38.28
C LEU A 223 9.67 6.42 -37.54
N SER A 224 8.59 7.17 -37.39
CA SER A 224 8.51 8.34 -36.51
C SER A 224 7.24 8.32 -35.68
N PHE A 225 7.27 8.92 -34.50
CA PHE A 225 6.11 9.12 -33.63
C PHE A 225 6.39 10.25 -32.62
N GLN A 226 5.35 10.77 -31.99
CA GLN A 226 5.48 11.55 -30.76
C GLN A 226 5.55 10.59 -29.57
N ALA A 227 6.46 10.87 -28.64
CA ALA A 227 6.66 10.10 -27.43
C ALA A 227 6.68 10.99 -26.20
N ARG A 228 6.11 10.50 -25.11
CA ARG A 228 6.38 10.95 -23.74
C ARG A 228 6.36 9.71 -22.84
N TYR A 229 7.13 9.70 -21.77
CA TYR A 229 7.31 8.50 -20.97
C TYR A 229 7.81 8.85 -19.57
N ASP A 230 7.49 8.00 -18.61
CA ASP A 230 8.22 7.89 -17.35
C ASP A 230 8.48 6.41 -17.09
N ILE A 231 9.74 6.02 -17.13
CA ILE A 231 10.22 4.65 -17.11
C ILE A 231 11.44 4.62 -16.19
N GLU A 232 11.48 3.74 -15.20
CA GLU A 232 12.58 3.69 -14.23
C GLU A 232 13.96 3.70 -14.91
N ASP A 233 14.85 4.58 -14.45
CA ASP A 233 16.24 4.67 -14.92
C ASP A 233 17.19 4.35 -13.76
N CYS A 234 17.77 3.16 -13.79
CA CYS A 234 18.72 2.67 -12.80
C CYS A 234 20.18 2.96 -13.19
N GLY A 235 20.39 3.87 -14.13
CA GLY A 235 21.69 4.28 -14.63
C GLY A 235 22.42 3.16 -15.36
N ALA A 236 23.45 2.60 -14.74
CA ALA A 236 24.25 1.55 -15.37
C ALA A 236 23.63 0.15 -15.25
N ASP A 237 22.66 -0.01 -14.35
CA ASP A 237 21.98 -1.26 -14.11
C ASP A 237 20.70 -1.34 -14.96
N ALA A 238 20.36 -2.55 -15.40
CA ALA A 238 19.17 -2.78 -16.21
C ALA A 238 17.94 -2.94 -15.30
N CYS A 239 16.93 -2.09 -15.49
CA CYS A 239 15.61 -2.22 -14.89
C CYS A 239 14.55 -2.12 -15.99
N ASP A 240 13.85 -0.99 -16.09
CA ASP A 240 12.74 -0.82 -17.01
C ASP A 240 13.17 -0.24 -18.36
N TYR A 241 12.58 -0.75 -19.44
CA TYR A 241 12.84 -0.22 -20.78
C TYR A 241 11.65 -0.33 -21.72
N ALA A 242 11.49 0.70 -22.55
CA ALA A 242 10.82 0.58 -23.82
C ALA A 242 11.81 0.40 -24.99
N TYR A 243 11.39 -0.30 -26.04
CA TYR A 243 12.20 -0.56 -27.23
C TYR A 243 11.36 -0.43 -28.50
N VAL A 244 11.97 0.07 -29.57
CA VAL A 244 11.51 -0.19 -30.93
C VAL A 244 12.29 -1.37 -31.47
N GLU A 245 11.57 -2.44 -31.83
CA GLU A 245 12.18 -3.70 -32.26
C GLU A 245 11.66 -4.12 -33.63
N VAL A 246 12.54 -4.72 -34.43
CA VAL A 246 12.23 -5.27 -35.76
C VAL A 246 12.59 -6.76 -35.80
N ASP A 247 11.70 -7.57 -36.36
CA ASP A 247 11.97 -8.97 -36.71
C ASP A 247 11.83 -9.14 -38.24
N ASP A 248 12.94 -9.50 -38.88
CA ASP A 248 13.03 -9.79 -40.33
C ASP A 248 13.01 -11.29 -40.64
N GLY A 249 12.52 -12.10 -39.70
CA GLY A 249 12.51 -13.57 -39.75
C GLY A 249 13.67 -14.21 -38.99
N THR A 250 14.47 -13.43 -38.27
CA THR A 250 15.63 -13.90 -37.49
C THR A 250 15.52 -13.61 -36.00
N GLY A 251 14.36 -13.12 -35.54
CA GLY A 251 14.09 -12.73 -34.17
C GLY A 251 14.09 -11.21 -33.97
N TRP A 252 13.48 -10.78 -32.86
CA TRP A 252 13.35 -9.37 -32.49
C TRP A 252 14.70 -8.74 -32.14
N LYS A 253 14.97 -7.56 -32.73
CA LYS A 253 16.17 -6.76 -32.47
C LYS A 253 15.79 -5.32 -32.19
N ALA A 254 16.22 -4.78 -31.06
CA ALA A 254 16.09 -3.36 -30.76
C ALA A 254 16.95 -2.53 -31.72
N ILE A 255 16.38 -1.48 -32.29
CA ILE A 255 17.05 -0.63 -33.27
C ILE A 255 17.36 0.76 -32.67
N PRO A 256 18.46 1.41 -33.10
CA PRO A 256 18.80 2.75 -32.62
C PRO A 256 17.77 3.78 -33.07
N GLY A 257 17.58 4.83 -32.26
CA GLY A 257 16.69 5.95 -32.58
C GLY A 257 17.01 7.20 -31.76
N SER A 258 16.32 8.29 -32.07
CA SER A 258 16.63 9.62 -31.50
C SER A 258 16.40 9.76 -29.99
N ILE A 259 15.58 8.87 -29.40
CA ILE A 259 15.27 8.84 -27.97
C ILE A 259 15.77 7.56 -27.28
N ALA A 260 16.50 6.71 -28.01
CA ALA A 260 17.02 5.45 -27.49
C ALA A 260 18.49 5.61 -27.08
N LYS A 261 18.87 5.01 -25.96
CA LYS A 261 20.24 5.04 -25.43
C LYS A 261 21.02 3.81 -25.93
N ALA A 262 22.01 4.05 -26.79
CA ALA A 262 22.80 2.97 -27.40
C ALA A 262 23.61 2.15 -26.38
N ALA A 263 24.01 2.76 -25.26
CA ALA A 263 24.75 2.09 -24.19
C ALA A 263 23.91 1.02 -23.46
N GLU A 264 22.58 1.15 -23.51
CA GLU A 264 21.61 0.27 -22.85
C GLU A 264 20.89 -0.63 -23.87
N GLY A 265 21.59 -0.99 -24.95
CA GLY A 265 21.04 -1.87 -25.98
C GLY A 265 19.93 -1.23 -26.82
N ASN A 266 19.92 0.10 -26.94
CA ASN A 266 18.87 0.90 -27.57
C ASN A 266 17.55 0.92 -26.78
N GLY A 267 17.63 0.84 -25.44
CA GLY A 267 16.50 1.08 -24.55
C GLY A 267 16.08 2.54 -24.51
N ILE A 268 14.81 2.76 -24.16
CA ILE A 268 14.20 4.04 -23.85
C ILE A 268 13.75 3.95 -22.39
N ASP A 269 14.26 4.84 -21.56
CA ASP A 269 14.04 4.92 -20.12
C ASP A 269 14.15 6.38 -19.65
N GLY A 270 14.00 6.61 -18.35
CA GLY A 270 14.01 7.95 -17.75
C GLY A 270 12.66 8.67 -17.90
N THR A 271 12.67 9.97 -17.64
CA THR A 271 11.47 10.83 -17.68
C THR A 271 11.52 11.82 -18.84
N GLN A 272 10.51 11.75 -19.70
CA GLN A 272 10.24 12.70 -20.78
C GLN A 272 8.77 13.14 -20.70
N ALA A 273 8.48 14.10 -19.83
CA ALA A 273 7.10 14.52 -19.53
C ALA A 273 6.37 15.19 -20.72
N ALA A 274 7.10 15.99 -21.51
CA ALA A 274 6.56 16.66 -22.70
C ALA A 274 6.71 15.78 -23.94
N TRP A 275 5.75 15.88 -24.87
CA TRP A 275 5.83 15.21 -26.16
C TRP A 275 7.09 15.62 -26.92
N THR A 276 7.86 14.61 -27.34
CA THR A 276 9.06 14.76 -28.16
C THR A 276 8.96 13.89 -29.42
N ALA A 277 9.56 14.34 -30.51
CA ALA A 277 9.61 13.58 -31.74
C ALA A 277 10.66 12.46 -31.65
N ALA A 278 10.20 11.23 -31.88
CA ALA A 278 11.04 10.05 -31.97
C ALA A 278 11.22 9.64 -33.45
N THR A 279 12.41 9.19 -33.84
CA THR A 279 12.70 8.70 -35.19
C THR A 279 13.67 7.52 -35.15
N PHE A 280 13.36 6.48 -35.93
CA PHE A 280 14.13 5.24 -36.04
C PHE A 280 14.32 4.89 -37.52
N ASP A 281 15.56 4.58 -37.91
CA ASP A 281 15.88 4.20 -39.30
C ASP A 281 15.49 2.73 -39.57
N LEU A 282 14.72 2.52 -40.64
CA LEU A 282 14.31 1.20 -41.11
C LEU A 282 15.00 0.82 -42.43
N SER A 283 15.91 1.65 -42.95
CA SER A 283 16.55 1.46 -44.25
C SER A 283 17.34 0.15 -44.36
N ALA A 284 17.83 -0.40 -43.23
CA ALA A 284 18.47 -1.72 -43.18
C ALA A 284 17.53 -2.88 -43.57
N TYR A 285 16.21 -2.65 -43.55
CA TYR A 285 15.16 -3.61 -43.86
C TYR A 285 14.45 -3.30 -45.18
N ALA A 286 14.97 -2.36 -45.97
CA ALA A 286 14.38 -1.96 -47.25
C ALA A 286 14.20 -3.15 -48.20
N GLY A 287 13.04 -3.19 -48.87
CA GLY A 287 12.66 -4.28 -49.77
C GLY A 287 12.19 -5.57 -49.08
N LYS A 288 12.06 -5.60 -47.74
CA LYS A 288 11.53 -6.73 -46.97
C LYS A 288 10.14 -6.43 -46.41
N THR A 289 9.41 -7.50 -46.09
CA THR A 289 8.30 -7.44 -45.13
C THR A 289 8.84 -7.82 -43.75
N VAL A 290 8.69 -6.96 -42.76
CA VAL A 290 9.19 -7.15 -41.39
C VAL A 290 8.05 -7.03 -40.38
N SER A 291 8.22 -7.62 -39.20
CA SER A 291 7.39 -7.30 -38.04
C SER A 291 8.06 -6.18 -37.25
N LEU A 292 7.33 -5.11 -36.96
CA LEU A 292 7.77 -3.96 -36.20
C LEU A 292 6.96 -3.92 -34.90
N ARG A 293 7.61 -3.68 -33.76
CA ARG A 293 6.90 -3.45 -32.50
C ARG A 293 7.52 -2.37 -31.64
N ILE A 294 6.68 -1.77 -30.80
CA ILE A 294 7.10 -1.06 -29.60
C ILE A 294 6.87 -2.04 -28.44
N ARG A 295 7.89 -2.28 -27.63
CA ARG A 295 7.80 -3.14 -26.43
C ARG A 295 8.11 -2.30 -25.21
N TYR A 296 7.37 -2.48 -24.12
CA TYR A 296 7.67 -1.98 -22.79
C TYR A 296 7.80 -3.18 -21.86
N ALA A 297 8.80 -3.19 -20.99
CA ALA A 297 8.99 -4.23 -19.99
C ALA A 297 9.59 -3.63 -18.72
N THR A 298 9.12 -4.14 -17.58
CA THR A 298 9.52 -3.69 -16.25
C THR A 298 10.05 -4.82 -15.40
N ASP A 299 10.83 -4.47 -14.38
CA ASP A 299 11.19 -5.38 -13.31
C ASP A 299 10.15 -5.39 -12.17
N GLY A 300 10.45 -6.08 -11.07
CA GLY A 300 9.53 -6.26 -9.93
C GLY A 300 9.54 -5.11 -8.90
N ALA A 301 10.18 -3.97 -9.21
CA ALA A 301 10.39 -2.88 -8.27
C ALA A 301 9.51 -1.64 -8.56
N VAL A 302 10.05 -0.59 -9.18
CA VAL A 302 9.37 0.70 -9.34
C VAL A 302 9.19 0.99 -10.81
N ALA A 303 7.96 1.20 -11.28
CA ALA A 303 7.70 1.38 -12.72
C ALA A 303 8.06 2.75 -13.34
N GLY A 304 8.63 3.72 -12.59
CA GLY A 304 8.85 5.11 -13.05
C GLY A 304 9.70 5.96 -12.09
N ASN A 305 10.14 7.15 -12.52
CA ASN A 305 11.02 8.03 -11.73
C ASN A 305 10.33 9.27 -11.14
N ASP A 306 9.31 9.80 -11.82
CA ASP A 306 8.65 11.05 -11.43
C ASP A 306 7.18 10.78 -11.09
N PRO A 307 6.78 10.84 -9.81
CA PRO A 307 5.40 10.57 -9.40
C PRO A 307 4.38 11.58 -9.96
N ALA A 308 4.83 12.71 -10.53
CA ALA A 308 3.96 13.67 -11.22
C ALA A 308 3.69 13.30 -12.69
N VAL A 309 4.39 12.33 -13.25
CA VAL A 309 4.25 11.86 -14.64
C VAL A 309 3.71 10.43 -14.64
N PRO A 310 2.67 10.12 -15.43
CA PRO A 310 2.17 8.76 -15.51
C PRO A 310 3.21 7.79 -16.09
N ASN A 311 3.45 6.69 -15.37
CA ASN A 311 4.40 5.65 -15.75
C ASN A 311 4.07 4.98 -17.10
N GLY A 312 5.11 4.39 -17.69
CA GLY A 312 5.09 3.73 -18.99
C GLY A 312 5.38 4.69 -20.15
N ILE A 313 5.19 4.19 -21.37
CA ILE A 313 5.39 4.97 -22.61
C ILE A 313 4.06 5.30 -23.28
N PHE A 314 3.94 6.55 -23.68
CA PHE A 314 2.88 7.06 -24.53
C PHE A 314 3.41 7.32 -25.93
N VAL A 315 2.63 6.90 -26.93
CA VAL A 315 2.98 6.99 -28.34
C VAL A 315 1.80 7.56 -29.11
N ASP A 316 2.05 8.55 -29.95
CA ASP A 316 1.02 9.19 -30.77
C ASP A 316 1.60 9.61 -32.13
N GLU A 317 0.74 9.91 -33.10
CA GLU A 317 1.10 10.34 -34.46
C GLU A 317 2.17 9.44 -35.10
N VAL A 318 1.98 8.12 -35.00
CA VAL A 318 2.89 7.13 -35.59
C VAL A 318 2.84 7.23 -37.10
N ALA A 319 4.00 7.33 -37.75
CA ALA A 319 4.12 7.32 -39.20
C ALA A 319 5.29 6.44 -39.64
N ILE A 320 5.07 5.68 -40.71
CA ILE A 320 6.15 4.99 -41.43
C ILE A 320 6.29 5.68 -42.77
N THR A 321 7.48 6.20 -43.04
CA THR A 321 7.79 6.93 -44.27
C THR A 321 8.80 6.14 -45.08
N ALA A 322 8.53 5.95 -46.37
CA ALA A 322 9.47 5.34 -47.31
C ALA A 322 9.68 6.27 -48.51
N ASN A 323 10.94 6.51 -48.88
CA ASN A 323 11.32 7.39 -49.99
C ASN A 323 10.63 8.77 -49.96
N GLY A 324 10.49 9.34 -48.75
CA GLY A 324 9.89 10.66 -48.52
C GLY A 324 8.35 10.71 -48.54
N SER A 325 7.66 9.56 -48.65
CA SER A 325 6.19 9.48 -48.58
C SER A 325 5.73 8.59 -47.43
N ALA A 326 4.72 9.04 -46.68
CA ALA A 326 4.09 8.23 -45.64
C ALA A 326 3.38 7.02 -46.28
N ILE A 327 3.75 5.81 -45.86
CA ILE A 327 3.11 4.55 -46.25
C ILE A 327 2.15 4.03 -45.17
N PHE A 328 2.23 4.60 -43.96
CA PHE A 328 1.35 4.32 -42.85
C PHE A 328 1.28 5.52 -41.89
N SER A 329 0.12 5.75 -41.28
CA SER A 329 -0.11 6.75 -40.25
C SER A 329 -1.15 6.27 -39.24
N ASP A 330 -0.95 6.57 -37.95
CA ASP A 330 -1.87 6.22 -36.87
C ASP A 330 -1.71 7.11 -35.63
N GLY A 331 -2.79 7.80 -35.25
CA GLY A 331 -2.89 8.57 -34.00
C GLY A 331 -3.83 7.92 -32.98
N ALA A 332 -3.91 6.58 -32.96
CA ALA A 332 -4.78 5.80 -32.05
C ALA A 332 -6.31 6.07 -32.15
N GLU A 333 -6.78 6.82 -33.15
CA GLU A 333 -8.20 7.20 -33.27
C GLU A 333 -9.12 6.12 -33.83
N ASN A 334 -8.56 5.12 -34.50
CA ASN A 334 -9.33 4.17 -35.33
C ASN A 334 -9.19 2.73 -34.83
N GLY A 335 -9.32 2.55 -33.51
CA GLY A 335 -9.12 1.26 -32.85
C GLY A 335 -7.69 0.75 -33.07
N ALA A 336 -7.53 -0.55 -33.31
CA ALA A 336 -6.21 -1.15 -33.48
C ALA A 336 -5.49 -0.75 -34.79
N ASN A 337 -6.20 -0.30 -35.84
CA ASN A 337 -5.60 0.10 -37.13
C ASN A 337 -4.49 -0.84 -37.67
N GLY A 338 -4.72 -2.16 -37.57
CA GLY A 338 -3.77 -3.20 -38.02
C GLY A 338 -2.61 -3.49 -37.06
N TRP A 339 -2.56 -2.83 -35.90
CA TRP A 339 -1.72 -3.22 -34.77
C TRP A 339 -2.30 -4.44 -34.05
N THR A 340 -1.40 -5.24 -33.49
CA THR A 340 -1.69 -6.25 -32.46
C THR A 340 -1.17 -5.70 -31.15
N ALA A 341 -2.09 -5.26 -30.28
CA ALA A 341 -1.76 -4.77 -28.96
C ALA A 341 -1.86 -5.91 -27.93
N ALA A 342 -0.85 -6.03 -27.08
CA ALA A 342 -0.85 -6.85 -25.88
C ALA A 342 -0.34 -5.96 -24.75
N GLY A 343 -1.18 -5.63 -23.77
CA GLY A 343 -0.87 -4.63 -22.73
C GLY A 343 -1.10 -3.18 -23.17
N PHE A 344 -0.66 -2.81 -24.38
CA PHE A 344 -0.95 -1.48 -24.95
C PHE A 344 -2.45 -1.26 -25.17
N SER A 345 -2.91 -0.03 -24.97
CA SER A 345 -4.30 0.38 -25.23
C SER A 345 -4.38 1.81 -25.79
N ALA A 346 -5.40 2.08 -26.60
CA ALA A 346 -5.72 3.43 -27.04
C ALA A 346 -6.55 4.11 -25.95
N VAL A 347 -6.04 5.21 -25.40
CA VAL A 347 -6.60 5.92 -24.24
C VAL A 347 -6.71 7.41 -24.50
N GLY A 348 -7.65 8.08 -23.82
CA GLY A 348 -7.79 9.53 -23.87
C GLY A 348 -6.86 10.26 -22.89
N THR A 349 -7.38 11.29 -22.24
CA THR A 349 -6.66 12.08 -21.22
C THR A 349 -6.57 11.40 -19.85
N SER A 350 -7.34 10.34 -19.64
CA SER A 350 -7.44 9.61 -18.37
C SER A 350 -7.99 8.21 -18.59
N ILE A 351 -7.82 7.36 -17.58
CA ILE A 351 -8.45 6.05 -17.47
C ILE A 351 -9.21 5.95 -16.15
N SER A 352 -10.27 5.16 -16.15
CA SER A 352 -11.00 4.78 -14.93
C SER A 352 -10.73 3.32 -14.61
N ALA A 353 -10.48 3.04 -13.34
CA ALA A 353 -10.45 1.69 -12.78
C ALA A 353 -11.44 1.60 -11.61
N PHE A 354 -12.09 0.45 -11.45
CA PHE A 354 -13.11 0.21 -10.45
C PHE A 354 -12.60 -0.77 -9.40
N TYR A 355 -12.48 -0.31 -8.16
CA TYR A 355 -11.92 -1.06 -7.04
C TYR A 355 -13.02 -1.47 -6.06
N ASP A 356 -12.83 -2.62 -5.42
CA ASP A 356 -13.70 -3.02 -4.32
C ASP A 356 -13.33 -2.24 -3.06
N ASN A 357 -14.33 -1.92 -2.24
CA ASN A 357 -14.13 -1.20 -0.99
C ASN A 357 -15.23 -1.55 0.03
N TYR A 358 -14.88 -1.39 1.30
CA TYR A 358 -15.65 -1.95 2.40
C TYR A 358 -15.56 -1.09 3.67
N TYR A 359 -16.58 -1.17 4.53
CA TYR A 359 -16.42 -0.83 5.94
C TYR A 359 -16.32 -2.11 6.77
N ILE A 360 -15.42 -2.14 7.75
CA ILE A 360 -15.32 -3.24 8.71
C ILE A 360 -15.56 -2.66 10.11
N ALA A 361 -16.64 -3.09 10.75
CA ALA A 361 -17.06 -2.60 12.06
C ALA A 361 -16.93 -3.71 13.11
N GLY A 362 -15.92 -3.61 13.98
CA GLY A 362 -15.64 -4.55 15.08
C GLY A 362 -15.95 -3.95 16.45
N HIS A 363 -16.33 -4.79 17.42
CA HIS A 363 -16.59 -4.33 18.79
C HIS A 363 -15.34 -4.49 19.66
N ARG A 364 -14.74 -3.36 20.06
CA ARG A 364 -13.54 -3.33 20.91
C ARG A 364 -13.92 -3.26 22.38
N SER A 365 -13.31 -4.11 23.19
CA SER A 365 -13.54 -4.17 24.62
C SER A 365 -12.25 -4.43 25.40
N TYR A 366 -12.17 -3.98 26.66
CA TYR A 366 -11.01 -4.23 27.53
C TYR A 366 -10.96 -5.67 28.07
N VAL A 367 -10.93 -6.63 27.16
CA VAL A 367 -10.86 -8.08 27.41
C VAL A 367 -9.71 -8.67 26.61
N SER A 368 -9.26 -9.86 26.97
CA SER A 368 -8.14 -10.53 26.28
C SER A 368 -6.89 -9.60 26.17
N TYR A 369 -6.32 -9.43 24.98
CA TYR A 369 -5.20 -8.54 24.70
C TYR A 369 -5.58 -7.05 24.76
N ASP A 370 -6.81 -6.68 24.37
CA ASP A 370 -7.24 -5.29 24.39
C ASP A 370 -7.49 -4.71 25.78
N LYS A 371 -7.42 -5.52 26.85
CA LYS A 371 -7.32 -4.97 28.21
C LYS A 371 -6.13 -4.03 28.39
N TYR A 372 -5.08 -4.18 27.56
CA TYR A 372 -3.90 -3.33 27.57
C TYR A 372 -4.14 -1.99 26.87
N LEU A 373 -5.19 -1.82 26.05
CA LEU A 373 -5.58 -0.51 25.51
C LEU A 373 -6.02 0.47 26.62
N LYS A 374 -6.46 -0.06 27.76
CA LYS A 374 -6.84 0.74 28.93
C LYS A 374 -5.65 1.41 29.63
N THR A 375 -4.45 0.81 29.54
CA THR A 375 -3.31 1.18 30.39
C THR A 375 -2.01 1.39 29.64
N GLY A 376 -1.91 0.83 28.44
CA GLY A 376 -0.70 0.73 27.65
C GLY A 376 -0.40 1.94 26.79
N PRO A 377 -1.37 2.55 26.07
CA PRO A 377 -1.09 3.69 25.20
C PRO A 377 -0.38 4.80 25.98
N TYR A 378 0.63 5.41 25.34
CA TYR A 378 1.58 6.27 26.01
C TYR A 378 2.01 7.47 25.16
N TYR A 379 2.51 8.50 25.83
CA TYR A 379 3.03 9.72 25.22
C TYR A 379 4.27 10.24 25.97
N PHE A 380 5.35 10.54 25.24
CA PHE A 380 6.59 11.10 25.80
C PHE A 380 6.44 12.60 26.08
N GLY A 381 5.98 12.93 27.29
CA GLY A 381 5.64 14.30 27.68
C GLY A 381 6.73 15.08 28.41
N TYR A 382 7.88 14.48 28.71
CA TYR A 382 8.90 15.02 29.63
C TYR A 382 10.30 15.10 29.01
N LEU A 383 10.40 15.25 27.68
CA LEU A 383 11.66 15.17 26.92
C LEU A 383 12.82 16.03 27.48
N ASN A 384 12.52 17.18 28.09
CA ASN A 384 13.51 18.09 28.67
C ASN A 384 13.96 17.77 30.11
N THR A 385 13.24 16.93 30.83
CA THR A 385 13.42 16.72 32.29
C THR A 385 13.55 15.25 32.68
N ALA A 386 12.83 14.38 31.98
CA ALA A 386 12.84 12.93 32.16
C ALA A 386 12.44 12.27 30.82
N PRO A 387 13.35 12.20 29.84
CA PRO A 387 13.01 11.77 28.47
C PRO A 387 12.41 10.36 28.38
N ASP A 388 12.77 9.47 29.31
CA ASP A 388 12.23 8.10 29.37
C ASP A 388 10.89 7.98 30.11
N LYS A 389 10.35 9.11 30.62
CA LYS A 389 9.07 9.14 31.31
C LYS A 389 7.94 9.39 30.31
N VAL A 390 6.89 8.56 30.41
CA VAL A 390 5.67 8.69 29.60
C VAL A 390 4.46 9.01 30.47
N ASP A 391 3.47 9.67 29.87
CA ASP A 391 2.09 9.68 30.36
C ASP A 391 1.32 8.54 29.69
N HIS A 392 0.43 7.88 30.44
CA HIS A 392 -0.46 6.85 29.91
C HIS A 392 -1.90 7.36 29.79
N TYR A 393 -2.59 6.88 28.77
CA TYR A 393 -3.99 7.18 28.49
C TYR A 393 -4.69 5.96 27.88
N ALA A 394 -6.02 5.95 27.94
CA ALA A 394 -6.81 4.81 27.51
C ALA A 394 -7.36 5.03 26.09
N TYR A 395 -7.12 4.06 25.20
CA TYR A 395 -7.85 3.95 23.94
C TYR A 395 -9.23 3.38 24.23
N GLN A 396 -10.30 4.06 23.81
CA GLN A 396 -11.67 3.82 24.28
C GLN A 396 -12.28 2.50 23.79
N GLN A 397 -13.44 2.13 24.33
CA GLN A 397 -14.20 0.95 23.89
C GLN A 397 -15.37 1.37 22.99
N GLY A 398 -15.88 0.44 22.21
CA GLY A 398 -17.07 0.66 21.39
C GLY A 398 -16.97 0.00 20.02
N LEU A 399 -17.77 0.49 19.07
CA LEU A 399 -17.74 0.04 17.68
C LEU A 399 -16.61 0.78 16.95
N LEU A 400 -15.51 0.09 16.69
CA LEU A 400 -14.41 0.62 15.89
C LEU A 400 -14.64 0.26 14.42
N ILE A 401 -14.61 1.25 13.54
CA ILE A 401 -14.90 1.09 12.11
C ILE A 401 -13.66 1.44 11.31
N SER A 402 -13.24 0.57 10.39
CA SER A 402 -12.24 0.91 9.38
C SER A 402 -12.84 0.98 7.99
N TYR A 403 -12.22 1.77 7.12
CA TYR A 403 -12.47 1.80 5.68
C TYR A 403 -11.36 1.02 4.97
N TRP A 404 -11.73 -0.06 4.28
CA TRP A 404 -10.84 -0.87 3.46
C TRP A 404 -11.04 -0.51 1.99
N ASP A 405 -9.98 -0.02 1.34
CA ASP A 405 -9.97 0.42 -0.05
C ASP A 405 -8.93 -0.35 -0.86
N THR A 406 -9.36 -1.20 -1.81
CA THR A 406 -8.43 -2.00 -2.60
C THR A 406 -7.71 -1.20 -3.69
N SER A 407 -7.96 0.12 -3.82
CA SER A 407 -7.18 0.98 -4.72
C SER A 407 -5.83 1.39 -4.13
N TYR A 408 -5.55 1.07 -2.86
CA TYR A 408 -4.29 1.36 -2.19
C TYR A 408 -3.62 0.07 -1.69
N ALA A 409 -2.31 -0.02 -1.91
CA ALA A 409 -1.52 -1.17 -1.47
C ALA A 409 -1.05 -1.05 -0.01
N ASP A 410 -1.00 0.17 0.53
CA ASP A 410 -0.41 0.52 1.83
C ASP A 410 -1.24 1.56 2.61
N ASN A 411 -0.81 1.88 3.84
CA ASN A 411 -1.45 2.86 4.73
C ASN A 411 -0.56 4.10 4.95
N ASP A 412 0.29 4.47 3.98
CA ASP A 412 1.17 5.64 4.05
C ASP A 412 0.39 6.94 3.79
N THR A 413 -0.23 7.42 4.85
CA THR A 413 -1.02 8.65 4.86
C THR A 413 -0.20 9.93 4.62
N PHE A 414 1.14 9.86 4.59
CA PHE A 414 1.96 10.98 4.13
C PHE A 414 2.06 11.03 2.61
N ALA A 415 2.14 9.87 1.96
CA ALA A 415 2.08 9.76 0.51
C ALA A 415 0.67 10.08 -0.03
N HIS A 416 -0.37 9.61 0.67
CA HIS A 416 -1.77 9.81 0.26
C HIS A 416 -2.67 10.25 1.45
N PRO A 417 -2.60 11.54 1.86
CA PRO A 417 -3.40 12.09 2.95
C PRO A 417 -4.87 11.67 2.97
N GLY A 418 -5.30 11.09 4.09
CA GLY A 418 -6.67 10.64 4.32
C GLY A 418 -7.10 9.39 3.56
N SER A 419 -6.21 8.75 2.82
CA SER A 419 -6.49 7.53 2.07
C SER A 419 -5.49 6.43 2.44
N GLY A 420 -5.79 5.19 2.09
CA GLY A 420 -4.95 4.04 2.41
C GLY A 420 -5.71 2.74 2.29
N ARG A 421 -4.98 1.62 2.40
CA ARG A 421 -5.49 0.25 2.28
C ARG A 421 -6.58 -0.03 3.32
N ASN A 422 -6.30 0.14 4.60
CA ASN A 422 -7.28 -0.07 5.68
C ASN A 422 -7.01 0.91 6.83
N LEU A 423 -7.88 1.89 6.99
CA LEU A 423 -7.73 3.00 7.94
C LEU A 423 -8.89 3.10 8.92
N TYR A 424 -8.63 3.26 10.23
CA TYR A 424 -9.70 3.46 11.22
C TYR A 424 -10.31 4.85 11.15
N ILE A 425 -11.64 4.89 11.21
CA ILE A 425 -12.45 6.10 11.16
C ILE A 425 -12.67 6.60 12.57
N ASP A 426 -12.26 7.84 12.84
CA ASP A 426 -12.43 8.47 14.13
C ASP A 426 -13.86 9.00 14.32
N ALA A 427 -14.58 8.56 15.36
CA ALA A 427 -15.89 9.11 15.71
C ALA A 427 -15.86 10.61 16.06
N HIS A 428 -14.69 11.15 16.42
CA HIS A 428 -14.44 12.54 16.76
C HIS A 428 -13.35 13.17 15.88
N PRO A 429 -13.58 13.29 14.56
CA PRO A 429 -12.51 13.54 13.60
C PRO A 429 -11.88 14.95 13.66
N VAL A 430 -12.45 15.87 14.43
CA VAL A 430 -11.91 17.24 14.56
C VAL A 430 -10.61 17.19 15.36
N PRO A 431 -9.47 17.68 14.83
CA PRO A 431 -8.19 17.61 15.52
C PRO A 431 -8.22 18.27 16.90
N LEU A 432 -7.73 17.55 17.91
CA LEU A 432 -7.47 18.06 19.25
C LEU A 432 -6.17 18.85 19.25
N TYR A 433 -6.19 20.05 19.85
CA TYR A 433 -5.03 20.92 19.96
C TYR A 433 -4.50 20.95 21.41
N ASN A 434 -3.18 21.08 21.54
CA ASN A 434 -2.53 21.33 22.82
C ASN A 434 -2.56 22.83 23.18
N LEU A 435 -2.11 23.16 24.39
CA LEU A 435 -2.07 24.55 24.89
C LEU A 435 -1.12 25.47 24.11
N ASN A 436 -0.24 24.92 23.28
CA ASN A 436 0.63 25.68 22.38
C ASN A 436 -0.05 25.99 21.03
N GLY A 437 -1.28 25.53 20.80
CA GLY A 437 -2.01 25.71 19.55
C GLY A 437 -1.55 24.79 18.42
N VAL A 438 -0.86 23.69 18.75
CA VAL A 438 -0.44 22.66 17.78
C VAL A 438 -1.35 21.43 17.93
N PRO A 439 -1.78 20.77 16.83
CA PRO A 439 -2.51 19.51 16.92
C PRO A 439 -1.71 18.46 17.69
N TRP A 440 -2.38 17.64 18.48
CA TRP A 440 -1.77 16.41 18.96
C TRP A 440 -1.50 15.46 17.79
N ARG A 441 -0.45 14.65 17.90
CA ARG A 441 -0.12 13.61 16.92
C ARG A 441 -1.27 12.62 16.73
N SER A 442 -1.40 11.98 15.57
CA SER A 442 -2.52 11.08 15.24
C SER A 442 -2.77 10.00 16.29
N ARG A 443 -1.71 9.45 16.90
CA ARG A 443 -1.80 8.49 18.02
C ARG A 443 -2.62 8.98 19.21
N VAL A 444 -2.56 10.27 19.52
CA VAL A 444 -3.38 10.84 20.59
C VAL A 444 -4.78 11.15 20.08
N GLN A 445 -4.94 11.53 18.82
CA GLN A 445 -6.25 11.85 18.24
C GLN A 445 -7.17 10.63 18.25
N VAL A 446 -6.69 9.47 17.75
CA VAL A 446 -7.53 8.28 17.56
C VAL A 446 -7.86 7.52 18.85
N TYR A 447 -7.54 8.05 20.02
CA TYR A 447 -7.86 7.38 21.29
C TYR A 447 -9.37 7.19 21.48
N ASP A 448 -10.21 8.10 20.96
CA ASP A 448 -11.67 8.06 21.04
C ASP A 448 -12.34 7.79 19.69
N ALA A 449 -11.64 7.08 18.81
CA ALA A 449 -12.15 6.64 17.51
C ALA A 449 -13.42 5.76 17.55
N PRO A 450 -13.65 4.87 18.55
CA PRO A 450 -14.84 4.03 18.56
C PRO A 450 -16.15 4.81 18.70
N PHE A 451 -17.15 4.43 17.92
CA PHE A 451 -18.53 4.91 18.08
C PHE A 451 -19.17 4.20 19.28
N SER A 452 -19.75 4.96 20.21
CA SER A 452 -20.24 4.43 21.50
C SER A 452 -21.41 5.26 22.07
N LEU A 453 -22.14 4.69 23.03
CA LEU A 453 -23.09 5.42 23.88
C LEU A 453 -22.40 6.03 25.12
N THR A 454 -21.13 5.68 25.32
CA THR A 454 -20.32 6.15 26.44
C THR A 454 -19.47 7.34 26.02
N ARG A 455 -19.33 8.31 26.93
CA ARG A 455 -18.44 9.46 26.76
C ARG A 455 -16.99 8.98 26.84
N ALA A 456 -16.11 9.51 25.99
CA ALA A 456 -14.68 9.24 26.10
C ALA A 456 -14.10 9.75 27.44
N ASP A 457 -13.08 9.05 27.95
CA ASP A 457 -12.36 9.44 29.15
C ASP A 457 -11.57 10.74 28.94
N SER A 458 -11.55 11.60 29.96
CA SER A 458 -10.59 12.72 30.02
C SER A 458 -9.26 12.25 30.61
N PHE A 459 -8.16 12.85 30.16
CA PHE A 459 -6.82 12.57 30.67
C PHE A 459 -5.94 13.81 30.59
N THR A 460 -4.70 13.70 31.06
CA THR A 460 -3.71 14.78 31.02
C THR A 460 -2.43 14.24 30.42
N LEU A 461 -1.95 14.88 29.37
CA LEU A 461 -0.63 14.67 28.81
C LEU A 461 0.27 15.86 29.15
N HIS A 462 1.57 15.68 29.09
CA HIS A 462 2.53 16.75 29.30
C HIS A 462 3.28 17.08 28.00
N ILE A 463 3.69 18.34 27.85
CA ILE A 463 4.67 18.73 26.83
C ILE A 463 5.81 19.41 27.57
N ASN A 464 7.00 18.82 27.55
CA ASN A 464 8.15 19.29 28.32
C ASN A 464 7.83 19.50 29.81
N GLY A 465 7.03 18.60 30.38
CA GLY A 465 6.57 18.64 31.78
C GLY A 465 5.40 19.59 32.05
N VAL A 466 4.89 20.32 31.05
CA VAL A 466 3.72 21.20 31.20
C VAL A 466 2.44 20.42 30.94
N ALA A 467 1.57 20.35 31.96
CA ALA A 467 0.30 19.63 31.89
C ALA A 467 -0.66 20.25 30.86
N ASN A 468 -1.22 19.40 30.00
CA ASN A 468 -2.24 19.70 29.01
C ASN A 468 -3.43 18.76 29.26
N HIS A 469 -4.52 19.31 29.79
CA HIS A 469 -5.73 18.52 30.05
C HIS A 469 -6.53 18.33 28.75
N ILE A 470 -6.80 17.08 28.39
CA ILE A 470 -7.63 16.71 27.25
C ILE A 470 -8.98 16.26 27.78
N ARG A 471 -10.02 17.00 27.39
CA ARG A 471 -11.40 16.71 27.78
C ARG A 471 -11.96 15.63 26.86
N GLY A 472 -12.41 14.52 27.44
CA GLY A 472 -13.08 13.47 26.70
C GLY A 472 -14.34 13.98 25.99
N GLN A 473 -14.47 13.63 24.71
CA GLN A 473 -15.56 14.05 23.83
C GLN A 473 -16.89 13.37 24.20
N ALA A 474 -18.01 14.00 23.83
CA ALA A 474 -19.35 13.46 24.08
C ALA A 474 -19.58 12.16 23.28
N ALA A 475 -20.39 11.23 23.81
CA ALA A 475 -20.69 9.98 23.10
C ALA A 475 -21.16 10.22 21.65
N GLN A 476 -20.54 9.53 20.70
CA GLN A 476 -20.91 9.55 19.28
C GLN A 476 -21.36 8.16 18.82
N PRO A 477 -22.67 7.87 18.83
CA PRO A 477 -23.17 6.55 18.50
C PRO A 477 -23.47 6.35 17.01
N LEU A 478 -23.25 7.35 16.16
CA LEU A 478 -23.62 7.31 14.74
C LEU A 478 -22.41 7.55 13.85
N PHE A 479 -22.05 6.52 13.09
CA PHE A 479 -21.28 6.67 11.86
C PHE A 479 -22.22 7.04 10.70
N ASP A 480 -21.85 8.03 9.89
CA ASP A 480 -22.57 8.47 8.69
C ASP A 480 -21.53 8.87 7.64
N ASP A 481 -21.30 8.02 6.64
CA ASP A 481 -20.18 8.18 5.70
C ASP A 481 -20.25 9.40 4.78
N THR A 482 -21.37 10.13 4.82
CA THR A 482 -21.56 11.42 4.14
C THR A 482 -21.00 12.61 4.93
N LYS A 483 -20.45 12.37 6.14
CA LYS A 483 -19.84 13.38 7.00
C LYS A 483 -18.34 13.48 6.79
N THR A 484 -17.78 14.59 7.26
CA THR A 484 -16.33 14.84 7.24
C THR A 484 -15.65 14.03 8.34
N TYR A 485 -14.73 13.16 7.92
CA TYR A 485 -13.84 12.40 8.80
C TYR A 485 -12.37 12.69 8.55
N TRP A 486 -12.06 13.68 7.70
CA TRP A 486 -10.70 14.11 7.39
C TRP A 486 -10.57 15.63 7.38
N TYR A 487 -9.46 16.09 7.94
CA TYR A 487 -9.13 17.50 8.14
C TYR A 487 -7.71 17.75 7.66
N ALA A 488 -7.54 18.77 6.80
CA ALA A 488 -6.24 19.11 6.21
C ALA A 488 -5.24 19.63 7.26
N GLU A 489 -5.73 20.06 8.43
CA GLU A 489 -4.93 20.52 9.56
C GLU A 489 -4.06 19.41 10.18
N LEU A 490 -4.47 18.15 10.02
CA LEU A 490 -3.70 16.97 10.44
C LEU A 490 -3.93 15.82 9.44
N PRO A 491 -3.25 15.86 8.28
CA PRO A 491 -3.58 15.04 7.11
C PRO A 491 -3.41 13.53 7.31
N ASN A 492 -2.60 13.11 8.30
CA ASN A 492 -2.31 11.72 8.65
C ASN A 492 -3.24 11.14 9.73
N HIS A 493 -4.30 11.84 10.13
CA HIS A 493 -5.24 11.39 11.17
C HIS A 493 -6.59 10.92 10.59
N GLY A 494 -7.20 11.70 9.70
CA GLY A 494 -8.56 11.40 9.26
C GLY A 494 -8.66 10.41 8.10
N VAL A 495 -9.89 10.12 7.67
CA VAL A 495 -10.19 9.30 6.48
C VAL A 495 -11.15 10.01 5.53
N ILE A 496 -10.82 10.01 4.23
CA ILE A 496 -11.70 10.47 3.16
C ILE A 496 -12.60 9.29 2.75
N LEU A 497 -13.91 9.47 2.89
CA LEU A 497 -14.89 8.40 2.68
C LEU A 497 -15.61 8.54 1.34
N PRO A 498 -16.05 7.42 0.72
CA PRO A 498 -16.76 7.43 -0.56
C PRO A 498 -18.17 8.03 -0.50
N ALA A 499 -18.69 8.34 0.70
CA ALA A 499 -20.04 8.88 0.91
C ALA A 499 -21.15 8.06 0.22
N ALA A 500 -21.11 6.73 0.41
CA ALA A 500 -22.04 5.78 -0.18
C ALA A 500 -23.44 5.79 0.48
N GLY A 501 -23.67 6.63 1.50
CA GLY A 501 -24.93 6.75 2.22
C GLY A 501 -25.04 5.80 3.41
N VAL A 502 -23.96 5.09 3.75
CA VAL A 502 -23.95 4.11 4.84
C VAL A 502 -23.95 4.82 6.19
N LYS A 503 -24.85 4.37 7.08
CA LYS A 503 -24.88 4.77 8.48
C LYS A 503 -24.92 3.57 9.38
N ILE A 504 -24.11 3.58 10.43
CA ILE A 504 -24.06 2.53 11.44
C ILE A 504 -24.28 3.20 12.80
N ARG A 505 -25.38 2.82 13.47
CA ARG A 505 -25.76 3.37 14.77
C ARG A 505 -25.64 2.34 15.87
N VAL A 506 -24.89 2.67 16.92
CA VAL A 506 -24.92 1.94 18.20
C VAL A 506 -26.25 2.20 18.91
N LEU A 507 -26.92 1.12 19.29
CA LEU A 507 -28.23 1.15 19.96
C LEU A 507 -28.16 0.73 21.43
N ASP A 508 -27.25 -0.19 21.76
CA ASP A 508 -27.07 -0.74 23.11
C ASP A 508 -25.65 -1.30 23.25
N GLU A 509 -25.09 -1.17 24.46
CA GLU A 509 -23.79 -1.72 24.84
C GLU A 509 -23.98 -2.49 26.15
N SER A 510 -23.69 -3.79 26.15
CA SER A 510 -23.93 -4.67 27.30
C SER A 510 -22.82 -5.71 27.43
N GLY A 511 -21.97 -5.53 28.44
CA GLY A 511 -20.80 -6.38 28.64
C GLY A 511 -19.86 -6.31 27.42
N THR A 512 -19.55 -7.46 26.84
CA THR A 512 -18.74 -7.58 25.61
C THR A 512 -19.58 -7.65 24.34
N SER A 513 -20.85 -7.23 24.39
CA SER A 513 -21.73 -7.21 23.23
C SER A 513 -22.19 -5.80 22.89
N ILE A 514 -22.32 -5.53 21.59
CA ILE A 514 -22.84 -4.26 21.07
C ILE A 514 -23.96 -4.52 20.07
N LYS A 515 -25.07 -3.80 20.21
CA LYS A 515 -26.19 -3.85 19.27
C LYS A 515 -26.11 -2.66 18.34
N ILE A 516 -26.08 -2.93 17.03
CA ILE A 516 -25.98 -1.89 16.01
C ILE A 516 -27.14 -1.98 15.02
N ARG A 517 -27.44 -0.84 14.39
CA ARG A 517 -28.36 -0.75 13.26
C ARG A 517 -27.68 -0.09 12.08
N VAL A 518 -27.79 -0.72 10.92
CA VAL A 518 -27.17 -0.29 9.67
C VAL A 518 -28.25 0.16 8.70
N THR A 519 -28.02 1.30 8.06
CA THR A 519 -28.85 1.84 6.98
C THR A 519 -27.93 2.20 5.82
N SER A 520 -28.27 1.78 4.61
CA SER A 520 -27.46 2.00 3.40
C SER A 520 -28.36 2.22 2.20
#